data_AF-A0A9X8DNI8-F1
#
_entry.id   AF-A0A9X8DNI8-F1
#
_cell.length_a   1.000
_cell.length_b   1.000
_cell.length_c   1.000
_cell.angle_alpha   90.00
_cell.angle_beta   90.00
_cell.angle_gamma   90.00
#
_symmetry.space_group_name_H-M   'P 1'
#
loop_
_entity.id
_entity.type
_entity.pdbx_description
1 polymer ?
#
loop_
_entity_poly.entity_id
_entity_poly.type
_entity_poly.pdbx_seq_one_letter_code
_entity_poly.pdbx_strand_id
1 'polypeptide(L)'
;MLEYDNSAFYYFGISLGSIYVIPMTYLSLKRIIYGLFLKDKVLDLNNVRCDKELAKVRKLQAEKTSLKNVFNPVFVANLVILVVLWYGLYQMIMLVKDDSEIKSFDPYSVLELAIGSTEKEVKRAYRLMSLKYHPDKNIGDPVAEQKFVLVAKAYQSLTDPVAKRNYELYGNPDGRQSLQLSIGLPTFLLDKENHLAILTIYLIVLVVAIPSVVALWYSKSKQYGDSMIMYDSYGFYNYALSENAHLKMMPEILAGSAEFRDVPLRESDQAELGAIYRDLKQEQTIVKARFNHPVIAKANLLLHAHLTRKPLSPALRADLNLMLKKSIHLIDGIVEICVSKGWLQSIINAIEFEQHISQALWVKHSSLLQLPHFTEADVKAALVGKNAVRSLAQFIELSEDDRKGMAKMSDDEKAEVNRVCDTILPNVDVELSVEVEDEDVIAEGDILTVTVKLTRKNVPPGDTIDLVYAPSFPFPKSERWFVLVGDARMNHLHAFAKVTSQEREVEEKLRL
;
A
#
# COMPACT_ATOMS: atom_id res chain seq x y z
N MET A 1 15.90 -42.94 -24.31
CA MET A 1 16.24 -42.13 -23.13
C MET A 1 16.05 -40.69 -23.53
N LEU A 2 15.54 -39.82 -22.65
CA LEU A 2 15.51 -38.39 -22.93
C LEU A 2 16.96 -37.91 -22.96
N GLU A 3 17.38 -37.31 -24.08
CA GLU A 3 18.68 -36.65 -24.18
C GLU A 3 18.52 -35.24 -23.59
N TYR A 4 19.52 -34.78 -22.84
CA TYR A 4 19.43 -33.50 -22.13
C TYR A 4 20.42 -32.51 -22.75
N ASP A 5 19.95 -31.29 -22.93
CA ASP A 5 20.64 -30.27 -23.69
C ASP A 5 20.82 -29.03 -22.80
N ASN A 6 22.08 -28.76 -22.42
CA ASN A 6 22.45 -27.60 -21.61
C ASN A 6 22.27 -26.28 -22.40
N SER A 7 22.49 -26.31 -23.71
CA SER A 7 22.28 -25.17 -24.60
C SER A 7 20.81 -24.76 -24.58
N ALA A 8 19.90 -25.73 -24.72
CA ALA A 8 18.46 -25.49 -24.62
C ALA A 8 18.05 -24.91 -23.25
N PHE A 9 18.65 -25.38 -22.15
CA PHE A 9 18.42 -24.81 -20.82
C PHE A 9 18.87 -23.35 -20.73
N TYR A 10 20.01 -22.97 -21.31
CA TYR A 10 20.46 -21.57 -21.27
C TYR A 10 19.51 -20.64 -22.03
N TYR A 11 19.04 -21.02 -23.23
CA TYR A 11 18.03 -20.23 -23.95
C TYR A 11 16.71 -20.12 -23.17
N PHE A 12 16.28 -21.21 -22.54
CA PHE A 12 15.10 -21.22 -21.67
C PHE A 12 15.28 -20.32 -20.44
N GLY A 13 16.41 -20.43 -19.74
CA GLY A 13 16.73 -19.62 -18.58
C GLY A 13 16.86 -18.12 -18.90
N ILE A 14 17.44 -17.78 -20.06
CA ILE A 14 17.52 -16.41 -20.55
C ILE A 14 16.14 -15.84 -20.84
N SER A 15 15.31 -16.57 -21.60
CA SER A 15 13.97 -16.11 -21.95
C SER A 15 13.08 -15.94 -20.71
N LEU A 16 12.95 -16.97 -19.86
CA LEU A 16 12.14 -16.90 -18.65
C LEU A 16 12.67 -15.87 -17.65
N GLY A 17 13.98 -15.81 -17.46
CA GLY A 17 14.62 -14.84 -16.58
C GLY A 17 14.42 -13.40 -17.05
N SER A 18 14.50 -13.15 -18.36
CA SER A 18 14.30 -11.80 -18.94
C SER A 18 12.88 -11.27 -18.72
N ILE A 19 11.87 -12.14 -18.79
CA ILE A 19 10.46 -11.80 -18.53
C ILE A 19 10.26 -11.23 -17.13
N TYR A 20 11.00 -11.73 -16.14
CA TYR A 20 10.93 -11.23 -14.77
C TYR A 20 11.90 -10.06 -14.51
N VAL A 21 13.16 -10.22 -14.91
CA VAL A 21 14.24 -9.31 -14.55
C VAL A 21 14.07 -7.95 -15.19
N ILE A 22 13.65 -7.85 -16.46
CA ILE A 22 13.51 -6.56 -17.15
C ILE A 22 12.39 -5.69 -16.52
N PRO A 23 11.14 -6.18 -16.37
CA PRO A 23 10.09 -5.38 -15.73
C PRO A 23 10.41 -5.05 -14.28
N MET A 24 10.98 -5.98 -13.50
CA MET A 24 11.35 -5.72 -12.11
C MET A 24 12.46 -4.70 -11.97
N THR A 25 13.41 -4.67 -12.91
CA THR A 25 14.45 -3.61 -12.96
C THR A 25 13.80 -2.26 -13.24
N TYR A 26 12.89 -2.18 -14.22
CA TYR A 26 12.16 -0.95 -14.51
C TYR A 26 11.35 -0.44 -13.31
N LEU A 27 10.60 -1.32 -12.64
CA LEU A 27 9.80 -0.95 -11.46
C LEU A 27 10.68 -0.50 -10.29
N SER A 28 11.79 -1.20 -10.05
CA SER A 28 12.75 -0.87 -8.99
C SER A 28 13.44 0.47 -9.28
N LEU A 29 13.87 0.70 -10.53
CA LEU A 29 14.48 1.95 -10.95
C LEU A 29 13.48 3.10 -10.88
N LYS A 30 12.23 2.90 -11.33
CA LYS A 30 11.14 3.88 -11.17
C LYS A 30 10.99 4.24 -9.69
N ARG A 31 10.88 3.27 -8.78
CA ARG A 31 10.77 3.54 -7.34
C ARG A 31 11.96 4.35 -6.80
N ILE A 32 13.18 4.03 -7.22
CA ILE A 32 14.40 4.75 -6.81
C ILE A 32 14.40 6.18 -7.35
N ILE A 33 14.11 6.38 -8.64
CA ILE A 33 14.06 7.72 -9.28
C ILE A 33 12.96 8.57 -8.64
N TYR A 34 11.77 8.02 -8.41
CA TYR A 34 10.69 8.74 -7.73
C TYR A 34 11.06 9.10 -6.30
N GLY A 35 11.69 8.18 -5.56
CA GLY A 35 12.15 8.42 -4.19
C GLY A 35 13.30 9.41 -4.07
N LEU A 36 14.13 9.58 -5.10
CA LEU A 36 15.31 10.47 -5.09
C LEU A 36 15.04 11.84 -5.71
N PHE A 37 14.40 11.89 -6.88
CA PHE A 37 14.41 13.07 -7.77
C PHE A 37 13.04 13.70 -8.06
N LEU A 38 11.94 12.96 -7.97
CA LEU A 38 10.59 13.47 -8.32
C LEU A 38 9.73 13.77 -7.08
N LYS A 39 10.37 14.08 -5.94
CA LYS A 39 9.66 14.35 -4.68
C LYS A 39 8.60 15.44 -4.87
N ASP A 40 8.94 16.52 -5.55
CA ASP A 40 8.13 17.74 -5.61
C ASP A 40 6.89 17.67 -6.51
N LYS A 41 6.75 16.65 -7.39
CA LYS A 41 5.60 16.53 -8.31
C LYS A 41 4.34 15.91 -7.69
N VAL A 42 4.40 15.49 -6.42
CA VAL A 42 3.29 14.78 -5.75
C VAL A 42 2.43 15.72 -4.89
N LEU A 43 2.91 16.91 -4.55
CA LEU A 43 2.05 17.92 -3.90
C LEU A 43 1.43 18.81 -4.96
N ASP A 44 0.10 18.85 -4.97
CA ASP A 44 -0.59 20.03 -5.45
C ASP A 44 -0.43 21.14 -4.39
N LEU A 45 0.60 21.98 -4.59
CA LEU A 45 0.91 23.10 -3.70
C LEU A 45 -0.13 24.23 -3.79
N ASN A 46 -1.01 24.21 -4.80
CA ASN A 46 -1.96 25.28 -5.05
C ASN A 46 -3.15 25.27 -4.10
N ASN A 47 -3.37 24.18 -3.35
CA ASN A 47 -4.53 24.01 -2.46
C ASN A 47 -4.20 24.06 -0.96
N VAL A 48 -3.02 24.55 -0.59
CA VAL A 48 -2.55 24.46 0.80
C VAL A 48 -3.18 25.57 1.67
N ARG A 49 -4.02 25.13 2.61
CA ARG A 49 -4.90 25.96 3.45
C ARG A 49 -4.22 26.74 4.58
N CYS A 50 -3.10 26.25 5.13
CA CYS A 50 -2.34 26.87 6.23
C CYS A 50 -0.93 26.26 6.33
N ASP A 51 0.05 27.01 6.85
CA ASP A 51 1.44 26.58 7.03
C ASP A 51 1.58 25.29 7.85
N LYS A 52 0.70 25.11 8.85
CA LYS A 52 0.72 23.90 9.69
C LYS A 52 0.27 22.66 8.92
N GLU A 53 -0.75 22.77 8.07
CA GLU A 53 -1.19 21.66 7.20
C GLU A 53 -0.13 21.36 6.14
N LEU A 54 0.45 22.41 5.54
CA LEU A 54 1.57 22.28 4.61
C LEU A 54 2.73 21.49 5.24
N ALA A 55 3.09 21.84 6.47
CA ALA A 55 4.16 21.19 7.21
C ALA A 55 3.87 19.70 7.44
N LYS A 56 2.61 19.31 7.68
CA LYS A 56 2.22 17.89 7.83
C LYS A 56 2.38 17.12 6.52
N VAL A 57 1.87 17.67 5.42
CA VAL A 57 1.97 17.03 4.10
C VAL A 57 3.44 16.89 3.70
N ARG A 58 4.24 17.95 3.90
CA ARG A 58 5.70 17.92 3.70
C ARG A 58 6.39 16.88 4.59
N LYS A 59 6.02 16.79 5.87
CA LYS A 59 6.61 15.81 6.81
C LYS A 59 6.29 14.38 6.40
N LEU A 60 5.04 14.09 6.03
CA LEU A 60 4.65 12.77 5.56
C LEU A 60 5.30 12.40 4.23
N GLN A 61 5.44 13.36 3.33
CA GLN A 61 6.14 13.16 2.07
C GLN A 61 7.63 12.94 2.33
N ALA A 62 8.27 13.71 3.22
CA ALA A 62 9.66 13.50 3.62
C ALA A 62 9.86 12.11 4.28
N GLU A 63 8.88 11.64 5.05
CA GLU A 63 8.87 10.28 5.58
C GLU A 63 8.75 9.24 4.46
N LYS A 64 7.75 9.36 3.56
CA LYS A 64 7.55 8.42 2.45
C LYS A 64 8.71 8.40 1.45
N THR A 65 9.34 9.55 1.20
CA THR A 65 10.49 9.73 0.30
C THR A 65 11.84 9.62 1.02
N SER A 66 11.83 9.27 2.31
CA SER A 66 13.05 9.00 3.06
C SER A 66 13.74 7.79 2.45
N LEU A 67 15.06 7.88 2.26
CA LEU A 67 15.86 6.78 1.73
C LEU A 67 15.67 5.49 2.51
N LYS A 68 15.43 5.55 3.83
CA LYS A 68 15.15 4.36 4.66
C LYS A 68 13.85 3.65 4.26
N ASN A 69 12.83 4.39 3.82
CA ASN A 69 11.55 3.83 3.41
C ASN A 69 11.53 3.41 1.94
N VAL A 70 12.35 4.07 1.11
CA VAL A 70 12.64 3.63 -0.26
C VAL A 70 13.40 2.31 -0.22
N PHE A 71 14.47 2.21 0.58
CA PHE A 71 15.30 1.03 0.81
C PHE A 71 14.84 0.20 2.02
N ASN A 72 13.56 -0.18 2.04
CA ASN A 72 13.04 -1.15 3.01
C ASN A 72 13.85 -2.48 2.91
N PRO A 73 14.13 -3.20 4.01
CA PRO A 73 14.85 -4.48 3.98
C PRO A 73 14.32 -5.48 2.94
N VAL A 74 13.00 -5.54 2.73
CA VAL A 74 12.40 -6.38 1.68
C VAL A 74 12.78 -5.91 0.28
N PHE A 75 12.78 -4.59 0.05
CA PHE A 75 13.19 -4.02 -1.23
C PHE A 75 14.69 -4.20 -1.49
N VAL A 76 15.52 -4.06 -0.47
CA VAL A 76 16.96 -4.33 -0.55
C VAL A 76 17.22 -5.81 -0.86
N ALA A 77 16.52 -6.73 -0.20
CA ALA A 77 16.60 -8.16 -0.50
C ALA A 77 16.20 -8.44 -1.96
N ASN A 78 15.10 -7.84 -2.44
CA ASN A 78 14.69 -7.95 -3.83
C ASN A 78 15.72 -7.37 -4.81
N LEU A 79 16.38 -6.26 -4.46
CA LEU A 79 17.44 -5.67 -5.28
C LEU A 79 18.66 -6.60 -5.36
N VAL A 80 19.06 -7.20 -4.24
CA VAL A 80 20.15 -8.19 -4.20
C VAL A 80 19.80 -9.40 -5.06
N ILE A 81 18.59 -9.95 -4.93
CA ILE A 81 18.09 -11.04 -5.78
C ILE A 81 18.14 -10.63 -7.25
N LEU A 82 17.70 -9.41 -7.58
CA LEU A 82 17.71 -8.90 -8.95
C LEU A 82 19.13 -8.79 -9.52
N VAL A 83 20.11 -8.36 -8.74
CA VAL A 83 21.53 -8.32 -9.13
C VAL A 83 22.08 -9.74 -9.36
N VAL A 84 21.76 -10.68 -8.47
CA VAL A 84 22.14 -12.10 -8.63
C VAL A 84 21.51 -12.70 -9.88
N LEU A 85 20.24 -12.39 -10.17
CA LEU A 85 19.55 -12.86 -11.39
C LEU A 85 20.13 -12.24 -12.65
N TRP A 86 20.48 -10.95 -12.65
CA TRP A 86 21.20 -10.32 -13.77
C TRP A 86 22.57 -10.95 -13.99
N TYR A 87 23.31 -11.22 -12.92
CA TYR A 87 24.59 -11.91 -13.02
C TYR A 87 24.42 -13.33 -13.59
N GLY A 88 23.43 -14.10 -13.12
CA GLY A 88 23.09 -15.41 -13.66
C GLY A 88 22.70 -15.37 -15.13
N LEU A 89 21.86 -14.41 -15.54
CA LEU A 89 21.52 -14.17 -16.94
C LEU A 89 22.77 -13.85 -17.78
N TYR A 90 23.64 -12.99 -17.28
CA TYR A 90 24.90 -12.64 -17.94
C TYR A 90 25.80 -13.86 -18.13
N GLN A 91 25.94 -14.72 -17.10
CA GLN A 91 26.70 -15.96 -17.20
C GLN A 91 26.10 -16.90 -18.26
N MET A 92 24.78 -17.08 -18.27
CA MET A 92 24.11 -17.90 -19.29
C MET A 92 24.30 -17.33 -20.70
N ILE A 93 24.23 -16.00 -20.89
CA ILE A 93 24.48 -15.35 -22.18
C ILE A 93 25.93 -15.58 -22.65
N MET A 94 26.90 -15.53 -21.73
CA MET A 94 28.30 -15.80 -22.08
C MET A 94 28.51 -17.27 -22.46
N LEU A 95 27.90 -18.21 -21.74
CA LEU A 95 27.96 -19.63 -22.09
C LEU A 95 27.33 -19.92 -23.46
N VAL A 96 26.20 -19.29 -23.79
CA VAL A 96 25.55 -19.43 -25.10
C VAL A 96 26.39 -18.86 -26.25
N LYS A 97 27.17 -17.79 -26.03
CA LYS A 97 28.03 -17.22 -27.08
C LYS A 97 29.13 -18.18 -27.53
N ASP A 98 29.63 -18.99 -26.61
CA ASP A 98 30.66 -20.00 -26.90
C ASP A 98 30.04 -21.28 -27.50
N ASP A 99 28.75 -21.49 -27.28
CA ASP A 99 28.01 -22.67 -27.73
C ASP A 99 27.53 -22.55 -29.18
N SER A 100 28.43 -22.84 -30.11
CA SER A 100 28.22 -22.77 -31.56
C SER A 100 27.48 -23.99 -32.17
N GLU A 101 26.80 -24.80 -31.35
CA GLU A 101 26.26 -26.10 -31.77
C GLU A 101 24.95 -26.05 -32.56
N ILE A 102 24.22 -24.94 -32.57
CA ILE A 102 23.02 -24.79 -33.41
C ILE A 102 23.39 -24.16 -34.77
N LYS A 103 24.28 -24.82 -35.52
CA LYS A 103 24.40 -24.59 -36.96
C LYS A 103 23.73 -25.74 -37.68
N SER A 104 22.64 -25.46 -38.39
CA SER A 104 22.08 -26.37 -39.39
C SER A 104 23.21 -26.90 -40.29
N PHE A 105 23.32 -28.21 -40.44
CA PHE A 105 24.38 -28.87 -41.21
C PHE A 105 24.40 -28.32 -42.65
N ASP A 106 25.39 -27.48 -42.98
CA ASP A 106 25.60 -26.97 -44.34
C ASP A 106 26.88 -27.58 -44.93
N PRO A 107 26.76 -28.51 -45.90
CA PRO A 107 27.91 -29.21 -46.45
C PRO A 107 28.85 -28.31 -47.26
N TYR A 108 28.37 -27.18 -47.77
CA TYR A 108 29.22 -26.20 -48.46
C TYR A 108 30.10 -25.45 -47.45
N SER A 109 29.52 -25.02 -46.32
CA SER A 109 30.29 -24.39 -45.23
C SER A 109 31.33 -25.33 -44.60
N VAL A 110 31.00 -26.62 -44.44
CA VAL A 110 31.91 -27.63 -43.85
C VAL A 110 33.11 -27.91 -44.76
N LEU A 111 32.91 -27.86 -46.08
CA LEU A 111 33.97 -28.03 -47.07
C LEU A 111 34.65 -26.72 -47.49
N GLU A 112 34.26 -25.58 -46.90
CA GLU A 112 34.72 -24.23 -47.27
C GLU A 112 34.50 -23.91 -48.77
N LEU A 113 33.34 -24.28 -49.32
CA LEU A 113 32.96 -24.10 -50.72
C LEU A 113 31.82 -23.10 -50.92
N ALA A 114 31.72 -22.55 -52.13
CA ALA A 114 30.57 -21.75 -52.54
C ALA A 114 29.38 -22.65 -52.92
N ILE A 115 28.16 -22.17 -52.66
CA ILE A 115 26.93 -22.86 -53.04
C ILE A 115 26.91 -23.00 -54.57
N GLY A 116 26.77 -24.24 -55.07
CA GLY A 116 26.81 -24.53 -56.50
C GLY A 116 28.19 -24.91 -57.07
N SER A 117 29.21 -25.10 -56.21
CA SER A 117 30.52 -25.63 -56.63
C SER A 117 30.42 -26.93 -57.42
N THR A 118 31.30 -27.08 -58.41
CA THR A 118 31.31 -28.26 -59.29
C THR A 118 31.79 -29.52 -58.56
N GLU A 119 31.39 -30.72 -59.01
CA GLU A 119 31.84 -31.98 -58.39
C GLU A 119 33.37 -32.13 -58.32
N LYS A 120 34.10 -31.51 -59.27
CA LYS A 120 35.57 -31.48 -59.27
C LYS A 120 36.12 -30.65 -58.10
N GLU A 121 35.47 -29.54 -57.77
CA GLU A 121 35.81 -28.68 -56.63
C GLU A 121 35.48 -29.36 -55.30
N VAL A 122 34.32 -30.02 -55.23
CA VAL A 122 33.90 -30.82 -54.06
C VAL A 122 34.91 -31.92 -53.74
N LYS A 123 35.35 -32.68 -54.75
CA LYS A 123 36.39 -33.72 -54.59
C LYS A 123 37.74 -33.14 -54.16
N ARG A 124 38.09 -31.94 -54.64
CA ARG A 124 39.34 -31.27 -54.27
C ARG A 124 39.30 -30.78 -52.83
N ALA A 125 38.21 -30.14 -52.43
CA ALA A 125 38.00 -29.64 -51.06
C ALA A 125 37.95 -30.78 -50.05
N TYR A 126 37.22 -31.87 -50.37
CA TYR A 126 37.19 -33.06 -49.52
C TYR A 126 38.58 -33.65 -49.28
N ARG A 127 39.43 -33.76 -50.32
CA ARG A 127 40.81 -34.24 -50.17
C ARG A 127 41.63 -33.34 -49.24
N LEU A 128 41.50 -32.03 -49.38
CA LEU A 128 42.21 -31.05 -48.56
C LEU A 128 41.76 -31.12 -47.09
N MET A 129 40.45 -31.11 -46.85
CA MET A 129 39.87 -31.12 -45.50
C MET A 129 40.06 -32.48 -44.81
N SER A 130 39.96 -33.58 -45.54
CA SER A 130 40.24 -34.92 -45.00
C SER A 130 41.70 -35.10 -44.62
N LEU A 131 42.64 -34.50 -45.37
CA LEU A 131 44.06 -34.47 -45.01
C LEU A 131 44.35 -33.61 -43.78
N LYS A 132 43.57 -32.54 -43.59
CA LYS A 132 43.69 -31.61 -42.45
C LYS A 132 43.18 -32.24 -41.15
N TYR A 133 42.06 -32.97 -41.23
CA TYR A 133 41.40 -33.58 -40.06
C TYR A 133 41.63 -35.09 -39.94
N HIS A 134 42.57 -35.67 -40.70
CA HIS A 134 42.82 -37.12 -40.69
C HIS A 134 43.18 -37.64 -39.28
N PRO A 135 42.62 -38.78 -38.84
CA PRO A 135 42.88 -39.34 -37.50
C PRO A 135 44.37 -39.64 -37.26
N ASP A 136 45.09 -40.13 -38.28
CA ASP A 136 46.53 -40.40 -38.16
C ASP A 136 47.41 -39.15 -37.91
N LYS A 137 46.95 -37.96 -38.30
CA LYS A 137 47.69 -36.71 -38.11
C LYS A 137 47.29 -35.96 -36.84
N ASN A 138 46.10 -36.25 -36.31
CA ASN A 138 45.51 -35.58 -35.14
C ASN A 138 45.16 -36.61 -34.06
N ILE A 139 46.15 -37.40 -33.66
CA ILE A 139 45.98 -38.50 -32.71
C ILE A 139 45.56 -37.92 -31.34
N GLY A 140 44.37 -38.30 -30.87
CA GLY A 140 43.85 -37.91 -29.56
C GLY A 140 43.11 -36.57 -29.50
N ASP A 141 42.83 -35.92 -30.64
CA ASP A 141 42.00 -34.71 -30.70
C ASP A 141 40.53 -35.06 -31.07
N PRO A 142 39.59 -35.05 -30.09
CA PRO A 142 38.19 -35.38 -30.33
C PRO A 142 37.49 -34.37 -31.27
N VAL A 143 37.98 -33.12 -31.35
CA VAL A 143 37.41 -32.10 -32.23
C VAL A 143 37.79 -32.37 -33.68
N ALA A 144 39.02 -32.81 -33.93
CA ALA A 144 39.47 -33.20 -35.26
C ALA A 144 38.72 -34.44 -35.78
N GLU A 145 38.47 -35.41 -34.90
CA GLU A 145 37.68 -36.61 -35.21
C GLU A 145 36.23 -36.26 -35.59
N GLN A 146 35.55 -35.43 -34.80
CA GLN A 146 34.20 -34.94 -35.12
C GLN A 146 34.17 -34.18 -36.46
N LYS A 147 35.15 -33.30 -36.71
CA LYS A 147 35.26 -32.57 -37.98
C LYS A 147 35.52 -33.51 -39.16
N PHE A 148 36.30 -34.57 -38.99
CA PHE A 148 36.54 -35.56 -40.04
C PHE A 148 35.24 -36.29 -40.43
N VAL A 149 34.43 -36.69 -39.44
CA VAL A 149 33.12 -37.30 -39.68
C VAL A 149 32.17 -36.32 -40.40
N LEU A 150 32.14 -35.05 -39.98
CA LEU A 150 31.36 -34.01 -40.63
C LEU A 150 31.81 -33.74 -42.08
N VAL A 151 33.12 -33.73 -42.35
CA VAL A 151 33.70 -33.57 -43.69
C VAL A 151 33.34 -34.75 -44.60
N ALA A 152 33.39 -35.98 -44.08
CA ALA A 152 32.94 -37.16 -44.82
C ALA A 152 31.44 -37.11 -45.14
N LYS A 153 30.63 -36.71 -44.16
CA LYS A 153 29.19 -36.52 -44.32
C LYS A 153 28.85 -35.41 -45.32
N ALA A 154 29.61 -34.31 -45.33
CA ALA A 154 29.44 -33.20 -46.26
C ALA A 154 29.83 -33.58 -47.70
N TYR A 155 30.84 -34.43 -47.86
CA TYR A 155 31.18 -34.96 -49.16
C TYR A 155 30.10 -35.93 -49.68
N GLN A 156 29.55 -36.78 -48.82
CA GLN A 156 28.47 -37.70 -49.16
C GLN A 156 27.20 -36.95 -49.57
N SER A 157 26.80 -35.91 -48.83
CA SER A 157 25.62 -35.11 -49.16
C SER A 157 25.70 -34.39 -50.50
N LEU A 158 26.91 -34.10 -51.02
CA LEU A 158 27.10 -33.42 -52.29
C LEU A 158 27.40 -34.36 -53.46
N THR A 159 27.75 -35.62 -53.21
CA THR A 159 28.17 -36.58 -54.26
C THR A 159 27.25 -37.77 -54.44
N ASP A 160 26.58 -38.25 -53.39
CA ASP A 160 25.61 -39.34 -53.50
C ASP A 160 24.23 -38.78 -53.92
N PRO A 161 23.62 -39.23 -55.03
CA PRO A 161 22.31 -38.76 -55.46
C PRO A 161 21.21 -38.97 -54.41
N VAL A 162 21.30 -40.01 -53.57
CA VAL A 162 20.30 -40.26 -52.52
C VAL A 162 20.49 -39.29 -51.36
N ALA A 163 21.71 -39.18 -50.83
CA ALA A 163 22.04 -38.23 -49.78
C ALA A 163 21.80 -36.76 -50.19
N LYS A 164 22.08 -36.40 -51.44
CA LYS A 164 21.80 -35.06 -51.99
C LYS A 164 20.31 -34.76 -52.02
N ARG A 165 19.50 -35.70 -52.50
CA ARG A 165 18.04 -35.55 -52.51
C ARG A 165 17.47 -35.47 -51.09
N ASN A 166 18.01 -36.25 -50.16
CA ASN A 166 17.63 -36.19 -48.74
C ASN A 166 17.99 -34.84 -48.12
N TYR A 167 19.18 -34.31 -48.43
CA TYR A 167 19.59 -32.98 -47.99
C TYR A 167 18.69 -31.88 -48.56
N GLU A 168 18.33 -31.95 -49.85
CA GLU A 168 17.43 -30.99 -50.50
C GLU A 168 15.99 -31.03 -49.93
N LEU A 169 15.49 -32.21 -49.54
CA LEU A 169 14.14 -32.39 -49.02
C LEU A 169 14.02 -32.20 -47.49
N TYR A 170 15.06 -32.56 -46.74
CA TYR A 170 15.02 -32.63 -45.26
C TYR A 170 16.12 -31.81 -44.57
N GLY A 171 17.03 -31.17 -45.31
CA GLY A 171 18.15 -30.40 -44.77
C GLY A 171 19.28 -31.26 -44.17
N ASN A 172 19.23 -32.59 -44.33
CA ASN A 172 20.22 -33.53 -43.80
C ASN A 172 20.42 -34.72 -44.76
N PRO A 173 21.67 -35.15 -45.07
CA PRO A 173 21.92 -36.28 -45.96
C PRO A 173 21.30 -37.62 -45.53
N ASP A 174 21.08 -37.82 -44.24
CA ASP A 174 20.52 -39.08 -43.71
C ASP A 174 18.99 -39.20 -43.88
N GLY A 175 18.33 -38.14 -44.37
CA GLY A 175 16.89 -38.09 -44.57
C GLY A 175 16.11 -37.59 -43.35
N ARG A 176 14.83 -37.99 -43.25
CA ARG A 176 13.93 -37.55 -42.16
C ARG A 176 14.43 -38.07 -40.81
N GLN A 177 14.97 -37.17 -40.00
CA GLN A 177 15.34 -37.49 -38.62
C GLN A 177 14.09 -37.69 -37.76
N SER A 178 14.12 -38.66 -36.86
CA SER A 178 13.11 -38.80 -35.81
C SER A 178 13.20 -37.60 -34.87
N LEU A 179 12.06 -37.03 -34.47
CA LEU A 179 11.99 -36.02 -33.41
C LEU A 179 12.63 -36.58 -32.13
N GLN A 180 13.86 -36.21 -31.85
CA GLN A 180 14.48 -36.42 -30.54
C GLN A 180 13.96 -35.33 -29.62
N LEU A 181 13.11 -35.70 -28.67
CA LEU A 181 12.63 -34.80 -27.63
C LEU A 181 13.70 -34.69 -26.56
N SER A 182 14.41 -33.57 -26.51
CA SER A 182 15.28 -33.21 -25.40
C SER A 182 14.56 -32.32 -24.40
N ILE A 183 14.93 -32.44 -23.12
CA ILE A 183 14.43 -31.55 -22.06
C ILE A 183 15.53 -30.54 -21.75
N GLY A 184 15.21 -29.25 -21.83
CA GLY A 184 16.09 -28.14 -21.46
C GLY A 184 16.21 -27.98 -19.94
N LEU A 185 16.57 -29.05 -19.23
CA LEU A 185 16.97 -29.01 -17.82
C LEU A 185 18.49 -29.22 -17.75
N PRO A 186 19.17 -28.52 -16.83
CA PRO A 186 20.62 -28.60 -16.73
C PRO A 186 21.04 -29.99 -16.23
N THR A 187 22.14 -30.51 -16.78
CA THR A 187 22.62 -31.86 -16.49
C THR A 187 22.94 -32.08 -15.01
N PHE A 188 23.40 -31.04 -14.28
CA PHE A 188 23.72 -31.15 -12.85
C PHE A 188 22.52 -31.55 -11.97
N LEU A 189 21.28 -31.24 -12.37
CA LEU A 189 20.08 -31.62 -11.62
C LEU A 189 19.79 -33.13 -11.72
N LEU A 190 20.35 -33.78 -12.73
CA LEU A 190 20.08 -35.16 -13.12
C LEU A 190 21.29 -36.08 -12.87
N ASP A 191 22.42 -35.50 -12.48
CA ASP A 191 23.59 -36.26 -12.05
C ASP A 191 23.25 -37.06 -10.79
N LYS A 192 23.52 -38.38 -10.85
CA LYS A 192 23.20 -39.32 -9.76
C LYS A 192 23.80 -38.92 -8.42
N GLU A 193 24.93 -38.22 -8.44
CA GLU A 193 25.61 -37.71 -7.25
C GLU A 193 24.81 -36.61 -6.54
N ASN A 194 24.07 -35.79 -7.29
CA ASN A 194 23.35 -34.62 -6.77
C ASN A 194 21.89 -34.93 -6.39
N HIS A 195 21.32 -36.05 -6.87
CA HIS A 195 19.92 -36.43 -6.63
C HIS A 195 19.53 -36.39 -5.15
N LEU A 196 20.38 -36.93 -4.25
CA LEU A 196 20.09 -36.96 -2.82
C LEU A 196 20.02 -35.56 -2.23
N ALA A 197 20.95 -34.67 -2.61
CA ALA A 197 21.00 -33.30 -2.12
C ALA A 197 19.80 -32.49 -2.61
N ILE A 198 19.45 -32.61 -3.90
CA ILE A 198 18.31 -31.91 -4.51
C ILE A 198 17.00 -32.35 -3.86
N LEU A 199 16.80 -33.66 -3.68
CA LEU A 199 15.59 -34.19 -3.04
C LEU A 199 15.49 -33.71 -1.58
N THR A 200 16.62 -33.67 -0.87
CA THR A 200 16.66 -33.20 0.53
C THR A 200 16.30 -31.73 0.63
N ILE A 201 16.87 -30.88 -0.23
CA ILE A 201 16.55 -29.45 -0.28
C ILE A 201 15.09 -29.23 -0.64
N TYR A 202 14.59 -29.94 -1.66
CA TYR A 202 13.18 -29.89 -2.06
C TYR A 202 12.26 -30.26 -0.89
N LEU A 203 12.56 -31.35 -0.17
CA LEU A 203 11.79 -31.77 1.00
C LEU A 203 11.83 -30.73 2.12
N ILE A 204 13.00 -30.14 2.42
CA ILE A 204 13.14 -29.08 3.43
C ILE A 204 12.30 -27.86 3.04
N VAL A 205 12.35 -27.43 1.78
CA VAL A 205 11.55 -26.29 1.31
C VAL A 205 10.06 -26.57 1.44
N LEU A 206 9.61 -27.75 1.00
CA LEU A 206 8.20 -28.13 0.97
C LEU A 206 7.62 -28.38 2.38
N VAL A 207 8.36 -29.06 3.25
CA VAL A 207 7.87 -29.51 4.56
C VAL A 207 8.18 -28.50 5.67
N VAL A 208 9.29 -27.75 5.55
CA VAL A 208 9.73 -26.83 6.62
C VAL A 208 9.52 -25.39 6.18
N ALA A 209 10.12 -24.96 5.07
CA ALA A 209 10.16 -23.54 4.72
C ALA A 209 8.77 -22.98 4.40
N ILE A 210 8.02 -23.63 3.50
CA ILE A 210 6.69 -23.20 3.09
C ILE A 210 5.72 -23.19 4.30
N PRO A 211 5.57 -24.29 5.08
CA PRO A 211 4.70 -24.28 6.25
C PRO A 211 5.12 -23.27 7.32
N SER A 212 6.42 -23.03 7.52
CA SER A 212 6.90 -22.03 8.49
C SER A 212 6.54 -20.60 8.06
N VAL A 213 6.73 -20.26 6.79
CA VAL A 213 6.35 -18.94 6.25
C VAL A 213 4.84 -18.76 6.35
N VAL A 214 4.07 -19.76 5.95
CA VAL A 214 2.59 -19.74 6.04
C VAL A 214 2.15 -19.63 7.51
N ALA A 215 2.76 -20.36 8.43
CA ALA A 215 2.43 -20.31 9.86
C ALA A 215 2.75 -18.94 10.48
N LEU A 216 3.89 -18.35 10.14
CA LEU A 216 4.26 -17.00 10.61
C LEU A 216 3.33 -15.92 10.05
N TRP A 217 3.00 -16.01 8.76
CA TRP A 217 2.04 -15.11 8.12
C TRP A 217 0.65 -15.27 8.75
N TYR A 218 0.15 -16.51 8.85
CA TYR A 218 -1.16 -16.82 9.43
C TYR A 218 -1.26 -16.38 10.88
N SER A 219 -0.22 -16.62 11.70
CA SER A 219 -0.19 -16.21 13.10
C SER A 219 -0.27 -14.69 13.30
N LYS A 220 0.30 -13.91 12.36
CA LYS A 220 0.18 -12.45 12.35
C LYS A 220 -1.17 -12.00 11.79
N SER A 221 -1.61 -12.58 10.67
CA SER A 221 -2.83 -12.17 9.97
C SER A 221 -4.10 -12.48 10.77
N LYS A 222 -4.14 -13.63 11.48
CA LYS A 222 -5.32 -14.05 12.25
C LYS A 222 -5.69 -13.11 13.41
N GLN A 223 -4.79 -12.21 13.80
CA GLN A 223 -5.03 -11.27 14.91
C GLN A 223 -5.93 -10.11 14.51
N TYR A 224 -6.06 -9.84 13.21
CA TYR A 224 -6.80 -8.72 12.65
C TYR A 224 -8.09 -9.20 11.99
N GLY A 225 -9.17 -8.44 12.15
CA GLY A 225 -10.41 -8.59 11.39
C GLY A 225 -10.37 -7.90 10.03
N ASP A 226 -11.49 -7.94 9.30
CA ASP A 226 -11.62 -7.38 7.95
C ASP A 226 -11.31 -5.89 7.91
N SER A 227 -11.73 -5.14 8.94
CA SER A 227 -11.45 -3.72 9.08
C SER A 227 -10.02 -3.45 9.60
N MET A 228 -9.03 -4.37 9.53
CA MET A 228 -7.65 -4.15 10.01
C MET A 228 -7.51 -3.73 11.50
N ILE A 229 -8.53 -4.00 12.30
CA ILE A 229 -8.55 -3.82 13.76
C ILE A 229 -8.36 -5.18 14.42
N MET A 230 -7.60 -5.23 15.52
CA MET A 230 -7.34 -6.47 16.25
C MET A 230 -8.63 -7.04 16.87
N TYR A 231 -8.82 -8.36 16.82
CA TYR A 231 -9.97 -9.03 17.46
C TYR A 231 -10.06 -8.74 18.97
N ASP A 232 -8.90 -8.62 19.64
CA ASP A 232 -8.82 -8.22 21.04
C ASP A 232 -9.44 -6.84 21.30
N SER A 233 -9.28 -5.89 20.37
CA SER A 233 -9.86 -4.56 20.46
C SER A 233 -11.37 -4.60 20.30
N TYR A 234 -11.88 -5.37 19.31
CA TYR A 234 -13.32 -5.62 19.19
C TYR A 234 -13.91 -6.26 20.45
N GLY A 235 -13.23 -7.27 21.00
CA GLY A 235 -13.64 -7.93 22.24
C GLY A 235 -13.67 -6.94 23.43
N PHE A 236 -12.66 -6.09 23.55
CA PHE A 236 -12.62 -5.06 24.58
C PHE A 236 -13.71 -4.01 24.42
N TYR A 237 -13.92 -3.47 23.22
CA TYR A 237 -14.98 -2.50 22.96
C TYR A 237 -16.37 -3.09 23.24
N ASN A 238 -16.61 -4.33 22.81
CA ASN A 238 -17.88 -5.01 23.06
C ASN A 238 -18.17 -5.17 24.57
N TYR A 239 -17.13 -5.35 25.38
CA TYR A 239 -17.21 -5.40 26.84
C TYR A 239 -17.34 -4.02 27.50
N ALA A 240 -16.62 -3.01 26.99
CA ALA A 240 -16.49 -1.71 27.63
C ALA A 240 -17.59 -0.69 27.26
N LEU A 241 -18.21 -0.86 26.09
CA LEU A 241 -19.30 -0.03 25.57
C LEU A 241 -20.65 -0.46 26.17
N SER A 242 -21.53 0.51 26.33
CA SER A 242 -22.93 0.34 26.73
C SER A 242 -23.83 1.05 25.74
N GLU A 243 -25.13 0.75 25.75
CA GLU A 243 -26.13 1.36 24.87
C GLU A 243 -26.17 2.90 24.95
N ASN A 244 -25.96 3.43 26.14
CA ASN A 244 -25.91 4.87 26.43
C ASN A 244 -24.50 5.31 26.81
N ALA A 245 -23.49 4.85 26.07
CA ALA A 245 -22.10 5.22 26.33
C ALA A 245 -21.92 6.73 26.18
N HIS A 246 -21.58 7.41 27.27
CA HIS A 246 -21.36 8.86 27.25
C HIS A 246 -20.06 9.22 26.54
N LEU A 247 -20.04 10.37 25.88
CA LEU A 247 -18.85 10.93 25.22
C LEU A 247 -17.59 10.95 26.12
N LYS A 248 -17.76 11.23 27.42
CA LYS A 248 -16.65 11.25 28.41
C LYS A 248 -15.98 9.89 28.62
N MET A 249 -16.62 8.79 28.23
CA MET A 249 -16.09 7.43 28.36
C MET A 249 -15.26 7.03 27.14
N MET A 250 -15.44 7.70 26.00
CA MET A 250 -14.79 7.34 24.73
C MET A 250 -13.26 7.40 24.76
N PRO A 251 -12.59 8.38 25.42
CA PRO A 251 -11.13 8.38 25.56
C PRO A 251 -10.60 7.12 26.25
N GLU A 252 -11.27 6.68 27.31
CA GLU A 252 -10.87 5.49 28.07
C GLU A 252 -11.13 4.20 27.26
N ILE A 253 -12.26 4.12 26.55
CA ILE A 253 -12.58 2.98 25.70
C ILE A 253 -11.57 2.87 24.56
N LEU A 254 -11.26 3.98 23.88
CA LEU A 254 -10.23 4.01 22.85
C LEU A 254 -8.85 3.67 23.45
N ALA A 255 -8.51 4.15 24.64
CA ALA A 255 -7.25 3.83 25.30
C ALA A 255 -7.05 2.33 25.59
N GLY A 256 -8.13 1.55 25.68
CA GLY A 256 -8.09 0.10 25.88
C GLY A 256 -7.82 -0.74 24.63
N SER A 257 -7.60 -0.10 23.47
CA SER A 257 -7.30 -0.79 22.22
C SER A 257 -6.01 -1.61 22.30
N ALA A 258 -6.03 -2.84 21.78
CA ALA A 258 -4.88 -3.73 21.76
C ALA A 258 -3.69 -3.16 20.96
N GLU A 259 -3.97 -2.32 19.97
CA GLU A 259 -2.98 -1.64 19.12
C GLU A 259 -2.12 -0.62 19.89
N PHE A 260 -2.54 -0.23 21.10
CA PHE A 260 -1.79 0.65 21.98
C PHE A 260 -0.90 -0.11 22.98
N ARG A 261 -0.92 -1.45 22.98
CA ARG A 261 -0.01 -2.27 23.81
C ARG A 261 1.46 -2.06 23.47
N ASP A 262 1.76 -1.63 22.24
CA ASP A 262 3.12 -1.32 21.79
C ASP A 262 3.65 0.03 22.31
N VAL A 263 2.81 0.85 22.96
CA VAL A 263 3.24 2.13 23.53
C VAL A 263 4.16 1.86 24.74
N PRO A 264 5.41 2.32 24.72
CA PRO A 264 6.38 1.98 25.77
C PRO A 264 6.00 2.61 27.11
N LEU A 265 6.16 1.84 28.18
CA LEU A 265 6.04 2.32 29.56
C LEU A 265 7.44 2.65 30.09
N ARG A 266 7.76 3.95 30.18
CA ARG A 266 9.04 4.43 30.71
C ARG A 266 8.84 4.98 32.11
N GLU A 267 9.74 4.67 33.04
CA GLU A 267 9.69 5.21 34.41
C GLU A 267 9.89 6.73 34.44
N SER A 268 10.69 7.27 33.51
CA SER A 268 10.91 8.70 33.32
C SER A 268 9.63 9.51 33.11
N ASP A 269 8.60 8.88 32.54
CA ASP A 269 7.37 9.55 32.15
C ASP A 269 6.44 9.81 33.36
N GLN A 270 6.63 9.08 34.48
CA GLN A 270 5.67 9.08 35.60
C GLN A 270 5.49 10.45 36.24
N ALA A 271 6.56 11.23 36.39
CA ALA A 271 6.49 12.56 37.01
C ALA A 271 5.67 13.55 36.16
N GLU A 272 5.90 13.55 34.84
CA GLU A 272 5.17 14.38 33.89
C GLU A 272 3.69 13.96 33.79
N LEU A 273 3.44 12.65 33.65
CA LEU A 273 2.09 12.10 33.62
C LEU A 273 1.32 12.42 34.92
N GLY A 274 1.99 12.33 36.08
CA GLY A 274 1.40 12.69 37.37
C GLY A 274 1.07 14.18 37.51
N ALA A 275 1.85 15.07 36.89
CA ALA A 275 1.53 16.50 36.81
C ALA A 275 0.30 16.75 35.93
N ILE A 276 0.28 16.19 34.72
CA ILE A 276 -0.84 16.34 33.77
C ILE A 276 -2.13 15.80 34.37
N TYR A 277 -2.08 14.64 35.04
CA TYR A 277 -3.27 14.08 35.68
C TYR A 277 -3.86 14.99 36.76
N ARG A 278 -3.01 15.64 37.57
CA ARG A 278 -3.47 16.60 38.58
C ARG A 278 -4.15 17.80 37.95
N ASP A 279 -3.57 18.36 36.89
CA ASP A 279 -4.14 19.49 36.15
C ASP A 279 -5.50 19.14 35.54
N LEU A 280 -5.59 18.02 34.83
CA LEU A 280 -6.85 17.57 34.20
C LEU A 280 -7.94 17.27 35.24
N LYS A 281 -7.55 16.74 36.40
CA LYS A 281 -8.48 16.50 37.51
C LYS A 281 -9.00 17.82 38.09
N GLN A 282 -8.15 18.82 38.23
CA GLN A 282 -8.54 20.16 38.70
C GLN A 282 -9.50 20.84 37.71
N GLU A 283 -9.27 20.69 36.41
CA GLU A 283 -10.14 21.21 35.34
C GLU A 283 -11.45 20.39 35.15
N GLN A 284 -11.56 19.24 35.84
CA GLN A 284 -12.65 18.27 35.70
C GLN A 284 -12.86 17.84 34.24
N THR A 285 -11.77 17.65 33.50
CA THR A 285 -11.78 17.22 32.09
C THR A 285 -11.66 15.70 31.97
N ILE A 286 -11.04 15.06 32.96
CA ILE A 286 -10.90 13.60 33.07
C ILE A 286 -11.82 13.03 34.16
N VAL A 287 -12.42 11.87 33.89
CA VAL A 287 -13.24 11.12 34.86
C VAL A 287 -12.37 10.05 35.53
N LYS A 288 -12.77 9.59 36.72
CA LYS A 288 -12.13 8.45 37.38
C LYS A 288 -12.12 7.25 36.42
N ALA A 289 -10.94 6.70 36.17
CA ALA A 289 -10.78 5.53 35.31
C ALA A 289 -11.55 4.32 35.88
N ARG A 290 -12.25 3.61 35.01
CA ARG A 290 -12.86 2.30 35.25
C ARG A 290 -11.82 1.19 35.14
N PHE A 291 -10.81 1.35 34.27
CA PHE A 291 -9.78 0.36 34.03
C PHE A 291 -8.43 0.79 34.62
N ASN A 292 -7.85 -0.05 35.49
CA ASN A 292 -6.62 0.26 36.22
C ASN A 292 -5.34 -0.26 35.54
N HIS A 293 -5.42 -0.71 34.29
CA HIS A 293 -4.25 -1.23 33.58
C HIS A 293 -3.27 -0.09 33.21
N PRO A 294 -1.95 -0.19 33.50
CA PRO A 294 -1.01 0.92 33.30
C PRO A 294 -0.96 1.47 31.87
N VAL A 295 -1.05 0.59 30.86
CA VAL A 295 -1.07 1.01 29.44
C VAL A 295 -2.31 1.84 29.13
N ILE A 296 -3.48 1.42 29.63
CA ILE A 296 -4.76 2.11 29.42
C ILE A 296 -4.73 3.45 30.14
N ALA A 297 -4.21 3.49 31.37
CA ALA A 297 -4.07 4.73 32.14
C ALA A 297 -3.18 5.76 31.43
N LYS A 298 -1.99 5.34 30.95
CA LYS A 298 -1.09 6.21 30.18
C LYS A 298 -1.76 6.67 28.88
N ALA A 299 -2.35 5.75 28.12
CA ALA A 299 -3.02 6.06 26.86
C ALA A 299 -4.19 7.06 27.05
N ASN A 300 -5.06 6.81 28.03
CA ASN A 300 -6.20 7.67 28.33
C ASN A 300 -5.74 9.09 28.71
N LEU A 301 -4.69 9.18 29.53
CA LEU A 301 -4.10 10.45 29.93
C LEU A 301 -3.50 11.23 28.74
N LEU A 302 -2.80 10.55 27.84
CA LEU A 302 -2.26 11.16 26.62
C LEU A 302 -3.35 11.65 25.67
N LEU A 303 -4.43 10.89 25.52
CA LEU A 303 -5.60 11.31 24.73
C LEU A 303 -6.23 12.57 25.33
N HIS A 304 -6.44 12.61 26.64
CA HIS A 304 -6.95 13.82 27.30
C HIS A 304 -5.99 15.00 27.15
N ALA A 305 -4.68 14.79 27.28
CA ALA A 305 -3.67 15.82 27.07
C ALA A 305 -3.75 16.42 25.65
N HIS A 306 -4.02 15.59 24.63
CA HIS A 306 -4.27 16.06 23.26
C HIS A 306 -5.55 16.89 23.17
N LEU A 307 -6.66 16.40 23.71
CA LEU A 307 -7.98 17.04 23.67
C LEU A 307 -8.02 18.39 24.40
N THR A 308 -7.14 18.59 25.37
CA THR A 308 -6.97 19.85 26.11
C THR A 308 -5.70 20.61 25.72
N ARG A 309 -5.02 20.21 24.64
CA ARG A 309 -3.81 20.87 24.09
C ARG A 309 -2.70 21.11 25.13
N LYS A 310 -2.54 20.19 26.09
CA LYS A 310 -1.48 20.28 27.10
C LYS A 310 -0.10 20.06 26.46
N PRO A 311 0.93 20.81 26.90
CA PRO A 311 2.29 20.59 26.44
C PRO A 311 2.79 19.21 26.91
N LEU A 312 3.55 18.53 26.05
CA LEU A 312 4.14 17.22 26.32
C LEU A 312 5.62 17.21 25.94
N SER A 313 6.42 16.45 26.67
CA SER A 313 7.80 16.14 26.29
C SER A 313 7.87 15.46 24.91
N PRO A 314 8.99 15.58 24.17
CA PRO A 314 9.12 14.98 22.84
C PRO A 314 8.87 13.47 22.82
N ALA A 315 9.24 12.77 23.90
CA ALA A 315 9.04 11.33 24.05
C ALA A 315 7.55 10.98 24.18
N LEU A 316 6.80 11.64 25.07
CA LEU A 316 5.36 11.45 25.22
C LEU A 316 4.57 11.93 23.99
N ARG A 317 5.05 12.98 23.32
CA ARG A 317 4.47 13.45 22.06
C ARG A 317 4.63 12.43 20.93
N ALA A 318 5.76 11.72 20.87
CA ALA A 318 5.96 10.62 19.92
C ALA A 318 4.99 9.45 20.19
N ASP A 319 4.83 9.08 21.46
CA ASP A 319 3.88 8.05 21.89
C ASP A 319 2.43 8.44 21.54
N LEU A 320 2.04 9.68 21.85
CA LEU A 320 0.72 10.22 21.49
C LEU A 320 0.50 10.21 19.96
N ASN A 321 1.50 10.61 19.17
CA ASN A 321 1.38 10.60 17.70
C ASN A 321 1.19 9.18 17.16
N LEU A 322 1.83 8.16 17.76
CA LEU A 322 1.60 6.77 17.39
C LEU A 322 0.14 6.37 17.62
N MET A 323 -0.43 6.80 18.75
CA MET A 323 -1.84 6.55 19.07
C MET A 323 -2.79 7.29 18.13
N LEU A 324 -2.57 8.59 17.90
CA LEU A 324 -3.39 9.42 17.02
C LEU A 324 -3.36 8.93 15.56
N LYS A 325 -2.28 8.26 15.13
CA LYS A 325 -2.19 7.66 13.79
C LYS A 325 -3.22 6.55 13.59
N LYS A 326 -3.53 5.81 14.66
CA LYS A 326 -4.48 4.70 14.65
C LYS A 326 -5.87 5.09 15.14
N SER A 327 -6.01 6.20 15.87
CA SER A 327 -7.24 6.55 16.59
C SER A 327 -8.48 6.63 15.70
N ILE A 328 -8.40 7.26 14.53
CA ILE A 328 -9.54 7.41 13.62
C ILE A 328 -10.08 6.03 13.21
N HIS A 329 -9.17 5.13 12.84
CA HIS A 329 -9.53 3.79 12.42
C HIS A 329 -10.09 2.94 13.57
N LEU A 330 -9.55 3.11 14.77
CA LEU A 330 -10.06 2.43 15.96
C LEU A 330 -11.44 2.94 16.39
N ILE A 331 -11.72 4.23 16.19
CA ILE A 331 -13.05 4.81 16.40
C ILE A 331 -14.04 4.26 15.38
N ASP A 332 -13.64 4.03 14.12
CA ASP A 332 -14.49 3.31 13.16
C ASP A 332 -14.89 1.92 13.71
N GLY A 333 -13.98 1.20 14.36
CA GLY A 333 -14.31 -0.08 15.03
C GLY A 333 -15.28 0.06 16.22
N ILE A 334 -15.19 1.15 16.99
CA ILE A 334 -16.18 1.48 18.03
C ILE A 334 -17.54 1.74 17.39
N VAL A 335 -17.60 2.52 16.30
CA VAL A 335 -18.82 2.81 15.55
C VAL A 335 -19.42 1.53 14.97
N GLU A 336 -18.62 0.65 14.37
CA GLU A 336 -19.06 -0.64 13.80
C GLU A 336 -19.76 -1.51 14.84
N ILE A 337 -19.24 -1.60 16.07
CA ILE A 337 -19.92 -2.31 17.16
C ILE A 337 -21.24 -1.64 17.52
N CYS A 338 -21.25 -0.32 17.70
CA CYS A 338 -22.47 0.40 18.07
C CYS A 338 -23.55 0.29 16.98
N VAL A 339 -23.16 0.31 15.70
CA VAL A 339 -24.04 0.07 14.54
C VAL A 339 -24.59 -1.34 14.56
N SER A 340 -23.75 -2.36 14.78
CA SER A 340 -24.19 -3.77 14.85
C SER A 340 -25.21 -4.03 15.96
N LYS A 341 -25.16 -3.24 17.04
CA LYS A 341 -26.09 -3.31 18.18
C LYS A 341 -27.28 -2.36 18.06
N GLY A 342 -27.30 -1.49 17.05
CA GLY A 342 -28.34 -0.49 16.85
C GLY A 342 -28.36 0.63 17.89
N TRP A 343 -27.24 0.94 18.55
CA TRP A 343 -27.16 1.92 19.66
C TRP A 343 -26.96 3.36 19.15
N LEU A 344 -28.04 4.04 18.79
CA LEU A 344 -28.01 5.34 18.10
C LEU A 344 -27.16 6.41 18.82
N GLN A 345 -27.43 6.66 20.10
CA GLN A 345 -26.74 7.70 20.88
C GLN A 345 -25.25 7.40 21.05
N SER A 346 -24.89 6.12 21.19
CA SER A 346 -23.48 5.71 21.30
C SER A 346 -22.72 5.91 19.99
N ILE A 347 -23.38 5.72 18.84
CA ILE A 347 -22.82 6.03 17.53
C ILE A 347 -22.56 7.53 17.40
N ILE A 348 -23.55 8.37 17.71
CA ILE A 348 -23.42 9.83 17.66
C ILE A 348 -22.26 10.29 18.55
N ASN A 349 -22.19 9.79 19.79
CA ASN A 349 -21.11 10.14 20.71
C ASN A 349 -19.72 9.67 20.23
N ALA A 350 -19.63 8.53 19.52
CA ALA A 350 -18.37 8.07 18.94
C ALA A 350 -17.94 8.94 17.75
N ILE A 351 -18.88 9.38 16.91
CA ILE A 351 -18.62 10.31 15.80
C ILE A 351 -18.20 11.69 16.34
N GLU A 352 -18.90 12.22 17.34
CA GLU A 352 -18.51 13.46 18.02
C GLU A 352 -17.11 13.34 18.64
N PHE A 353 -16.79 12.18 19.23
CA PHE A 353 -15.45 11.92 19.75
C PHE A 353 -14.36 11.96 18.67
N GLU A 354 -14.64 11.44 17.48
CA GLU A 354 -13.74 11.55 16.33
C GLU A 354 -13.49 13.01 15.94
N GLN A 355 -14.53 13.85 15.97
CA GLN A 355 -14.41 15.29 15.72
C GLN A 355 -13.55 15.97 16.78
N HIS A 356 -13.76 15.65 18.06
CA HIS A 356 -12.97 16.15 19.19
C HIS A 356 -11.47 15.79 19.07
N ILE A 357 -11.16 14.53 18.71
CA ILE A 357 -9.78 14.10 18.47
C ILE A 357 -9.16 14.85 17.28
N SER A 358 -9.92 15.05 16.21
CA SER A 358 -9.43 15.72 14.99
C SER A 358 -9.16 17.20 15.23
N GLN A 359 -10.02 17.90 15.96
CA GLN A 359 -9.85 19.33 16.25
C GLN A 359 -9.02 19.62 17.51
N ALA A 360 -8.67 18.59 18.27
CA ALA A 360 -8.01 18.68 19.57
C ALA A 360 -8.77 19.64 20.50
N LEU A 361 -10.06 19.38 20.66
CA LEU A 361 -10.97 20.13 21.53
C LEU A 361 -11.76 19.17 22.39
N TRP A 362 -12.26 19.66 23.52
CA TRP A 362 -13.00 18.86 24.49
C TRP A 362 -14.35 19.50 24.80
N VAL A 363 -15.25 18.76 25.43
CA VAL A 363 -16.67 19.10 25.60
C VAL A 363 -16.91 20.50 26.20
N LYS A 364 -16.00 20.99 27.06
CA LYS A 364 -16.12 22.32 27.69
C LYS A 364 -15.59 23.48 26.83
N HIS A 365 -14.82 23.18 25.79
CA HIS A 365 -14.18 24.18 24.94
C HIS A 365 -15.17 24.74 23.92
N SER A 366 -15.02 26.02 23.59
CA SER A 366 -15.80 26.64 22.52
C SER A 366 -15.41 26.09 21.14
N SER A 367 -16.38 25.92 20.24
CA SER A 367 -16.13 25.55 18.85
C SER A 367 -15.28 26.59 18.10
N LEU A 368 -15.23 27.84 18.58
CA LEU A 368 -14.43 28.90 17.97
C LEU A 368 -12.92 28.65 18.07
N LEU A 369 -12.47 27.81 19.02
CA LEU A 369 -11.06 27.42 19.16
C LEU A 369 -10.57 26.48 18.05
N GLN A 370 -11.46 26.11 17.11
CA GLN A 370 -11.10 25.46 15.86
C GLN A 370 -10.46 26.44 14.88
N LEU A 371 -10.79 27.73 14.96
CA LEU A 371 -10.28 28.75 14.05
C LEU A 371 -8.78 29.02 14.26
N PRO A 372 -8.05 29.41 13.19
CA PRO A 372 -6.65 29.82 13.32
C PRO A 372 -6.50 31.00 14.29
N HIS A 373 -5.41 31.03 15.04
CA HIS A 373 -5.02 32.12 15.94
C HIS A 373 -5.97 32.44 17.11
N PHE A 374 -7.16 31.84 17.18
CA PHE A 374 -8.10 32.04 18.27
C PHE A 374 -7.57 31.50 19.60
N THR A 375 -7.50 32.38 20.60
CA THR A 375 -7.20 32.03 21.98
C THR A 375 -8.44 32.07 22.87
N GLU A 376 -8.34 31.53 24.09
CA GLU A 376 -9.42 31.60 25.09
C GLU A 376 -9.84 33.06 25.41
N ALA A 377 -8.94 34.03 25.26
CA ALA A 377 -9.27 35.44 25.46
C ALA A 377 -10.13 35.99 24.32
N ASP A 378 -9.85 35.57 23.10
CA ASP A 378 -10.56 36.00 21.88
C ASP A 378 -11.98 35.41 21.82
N VAL A 379 -12.10 34.15 22.25
CA VAL A 379 -13.40 33.49 22.44
C VAL A 379 -14.27 34.25 23.44
N LYS A 380 -13.70 34.66 24.58
CA LYS A 380 -14.44 35.46 25.57
C LYS A 380 -14.92 36.79 24.99
N ALA A 381 -14.12 37.42 24.13
CA ALA A 381 -14.53 38.65 23.44
C ALA A 381 -15.65 38.40 22.41
N ALA A 382 -15.63 37.25 21.72
CA ALA A 382 -16.67 36.86 20.77
C ALA A 382 -18.02 36.49 21.44
N LEU A 383 -17.98 36.06 22.71
CA LEU A 383 -19.17 35.67 23.49
C LEU A 383 -19.96 36.84 24.08
N VAL A 384 -19.46 38.09 24.00
CA VAL A 384 -20.01 39.23 24.74
C VAL A 384 -20.37 40.42 23.83
N GLY A 385 -21.48 41.09 24.15
CA GLY A 385 -21.95 42.33 23.52
C GLY A 385 -22.86 42.13 22.31
N LYS A 386 -23.02 43.17 21.48
CA LYS A 386 -23.76 43.10 20.20
C LYS A 386 -23.07 42.14 19.23
N ASN A 387 -23.80 41.32 18.48
CA ASN A 387 -23.26 40.26 17.60
C ASN A 387 -22.44 39.18 18.36
N ALA A 388 -22.80 38.88 19.61
CA ALA A 388 -22.18 37.78 20.35
C ALA A 388 -22.57 36.42 19.74
N VAL A 389 -21.60 35.53 19.60
CA VAL A 389 -21.76 34.21 19.00
C VAL A 389 -21.51 33.10 20.01
N ARG A 390 -22.32 32.04 19.99
CA ARG A 390 -22.17 30.87 20.88
C ARG A 390 -21.66 29.62 20.17
N SER A 391 -21.70 29.61 18.84
CA SER A 391 -21.30 28.50 18.01
C SER A 391 -20.51 28.99 16.80
N LEU A 392 -19.74 28.09 16.20
CA LEU A 392 -18.99 28.38 14.98
C LEU A 392 -19.93 28.69 13.81
N ALA A 393 -21.09 28.02 13.73
CA ALA A 393 -22.11 28.29 12.72
C ALA A 393 -22.59 29.75 12.76
N GLN A 394 -22.94 30.28 13.95
CA GLN A 394 -23.34 31.68 14.11
C GLN A 394 -22.21 32.65 13.76
N PHE A 395 -20.95 32.25 13.94
CA PHE A 395 -19.81 33.08 13.58
C PHE A 395 -19.58 33.17 12.07
N ILE A 396 -19.81 32.07 11.34
CA ILE A 396 -19.68 32.02 9.88
C ILE A 396 -20.78 32.87 9.22
N GLU A 397 -22.00 32.88 9.77
CA GLU A 397 -23.13 33.67 9.25
C GLU A 397 -22.94 35.19 9.35
N LEU A 398 -22.06 35.67 10.23
CA LEU A 398 -21.76 37.10 10.36
C LEU A 398 -20.87 37.59 9.22
N SER A 399 -21.09 38.84 8.82
CA SER A 399 -20.20 39.56 7.90
C SER A 399 -18.79 39.70 8.49
N GLU A 400 -17.76 39.82 7.64
CA GLU A 400 -16.37 39.94 8.09
C GLU A 400 -16.16 41.10 9.08
N ASP A 401 -16.87 42.21 8.90
CA ASP A 401 -16.80 43.40 9.76
C ASP A 401 -17.48 43.20 11.12
N ASP A 402 -18.50 42.34 11.18
CA ASP A 402 -19.27 42.05 12.40
C ASP A 402 -18.62 40.96 13.27
N ARG A 403 -17.63 40.22 12.73
CA ARG A 403 -16.93 39.15 13.43
C ARG A 403 -16.05 39.69 14.57
N LYS A 404 -16.33 39.23 15.78
CA LYS A 404 -15.60 39.60 17.01
C LYS A 404 -14.47 38.64 17.34
N GLY A 405 -13.61 39.04 18.29
CA GLY A 405 -12.49 38.23 18.77
C GLY A 405 -11.21 38.38 17.94
N MET A 406 -11.25 39.11 16.82
CA MET A 406 -10.09 39.29 15.93
C MET A 406 -9.40 40.65 16.07
N ALA A 407 -9.79 41.47 17.05
CA ALA A 407 -9.31 42.85 17.18
C ALA A 407 -7.81 42.97 17.47
N LYS A 408 -7.20 41.94 18.07
CA LYS A 408 -5.77 41.89 18.40
C LYS A 408 -4.92 41.23 17.32
N MET A 409 -5.55 40.65 16.29
CA MET A 409 -4.89 39.94 15.22
C MET A 409 -4.37 40.92 14.16
N SER A 410 -3.29 40.55 13.48
CA SER A 410 -2.82 41.27 12.29
C SER A 410 -3.85 41.13 11.16
N ASP A 411 -3.74 41.99 10.14
CA ASP A 411 -4.67 41.91 9.00
C ASP A 411 -4.47 40.63 8.18
N ASP A 412 -3.24 40.09 8.14
CA ASP A 412 -2.95 38.78 7.55
C ASP A 412 -3.60 37.63 8.34
N GLU A 413 -3.56 37.69 9.67
CA GLU A 413 -4.20 36.70 10.55
C GLU A 413 -5.73 36.72 10.42
N LYS A 414 -6.33 37.92 10.31
CA LYS A 414 -7.77 38.07 10.04
C LYS A 414 -8.16 37.49 8.69
N ALA A 415 -7.38 37.77 7.65
CA ALA A 415 -7.60 37.23 6.31
C ALA A 415 -7.53 35.70 6.31
N GLU A 416 -6.61 35.10 7.09
CA GLU A 416 -6.55 33.65 7.26
C GLU A 416 -7.80 33.09 7.96
N VAL A 417 -8.29 33.74 9.01
CA VAL A 417 -9.54 33.34 9.68
C VAL A 417 -10.72 33.39 8.71
N ASN A 418 -10.90 34.49 7.99
CA ASN A 418 -12.00 34.65 7.04
C ASN A 418 -11.92 33.61 5.92
N ARG A 419 -10.73 33.38 5.34
CA ARG A 419 -10.51 32.30 4.37
C ARG A 419 -10.92 30.93 4.92
N VAL A 420 -10.61 30.64 6.19
CA VAL A 420 -11.02 29.38 6.82
C VAL A 420 -12.54 29.27 6.93
N CYS A 421 -13.20 30.33 7.42
CA CYS A 421 -14.65 30.37 7.55
C CYS A 421 -15.39 30.21 6.22
N ASP A 422 -14.94 30.92 5.19
CA ASP A 422 -15.74 31.15 3.99
C ASP A 422 -15.46 30.12 2.88
N THR A 423 -14.25 29.54 2.83
CA THR A 423 -13.85 28.60 1.75
C THR A 423 -13.56 27.19 2.25
N ILE A 424 -13.00 27.05 3.46
CA ILE A 424 -12.40 25.80 3.92
C ILE A 424 -13.37 24.95 4.74
N LEU A 425 -14.15 25.57 5.62
CA LEU A 425 -15.12 24.86 6.45
C LEU A 425 -16.24 24.28 5.57
N PRO A 426 -16.76 23.08 5.90
CA PRO A 426 -17.80 22.46 5.11
C PRO A 426 -19.08 23.30 5.11
N ASN A 427 -19.59 23.61 3.92
CA ASN A 427 -20.91 24.20 3.71
C ASN A 427 -21.71 23.25 2.83
N VAL A 428 -22.63 22.53 3.44
CA VAL A 428 -23.29 21.36 2.84
C VAL A 428 -24.79 21.57 2.83
N ASP A 429 -25.38 21.30 1.66
CA ASP A 429 -26.83 21.14 1.48
C ASP A 429 -27.17 19.66 1.51
N VAL A 430 -28.25 19.30 2.19
CA VAL A 430 -28.72 17.92 2.26
C VAL A 430 -30.16 17.87 1.78
N GLU A 431 -30.39 17.17 0.69
CA GLU A 431 -31.71 16.86 0.15
C GLU A 431 -32.06 15.41 0.51
N LEU A 432 -33.31 15.19 0.93
CA LEU A 432 -33.81 13.90 1.36
C LEU A 432 -35.00 13.52 0.50
N SER A 433 -34.99 12.30 -0.01
CA SER A 433 -36.14 11.69 -0.68
C SER A 433 -36.36 10.29 -0.12
N VAL A 434 -37.63 9.90 0.00
CA VAL A 434 -38.05 8.60 0.48
C VAL A 434 -38.97 8.01 -0.57
N GLU A 435 -38.58 6.88 -1.12
CA GLU A 435 -39.29 6.20 -2.21
C GLU A 435 -39.42 4.70 -1.93
N VAL A 436 -40.49 4.09 -2.44
CA VAL A 436 -40.61 2.63 -2.55
C VAL A 436 -40.28 2.29 -4.01
N GLU A 437 -39.50 1.23 -4.21
CA GLU A 437 -39.16 0.80 -5.56
C GLU A 437 -40.45 0.37 -6.28
N ASP A 438 -40.70 0.93 -7.45
CA ASP A 438 -41.86 0.64 -8.33
C ASP A 438 -43.26 1.05 -7.81
N GLU A 439 -43.37 1.78 -6.70
CA GLU A 439 -44.66 2.21 -6.14
C GLU A 439 -44.72 3.72 -5.82
N ASP A 440 -45.82 4.38 -6.21
CA ASP A 440 -46.03 5.82 -5.97
C ASP A 440 -46.55 6.13 -4.55
N VAL A 441 -47.03 5.12 -3.82
CA VAL A 441 -47.65 5.27 -2.50
C VAL A 441 -46.95 4.38 -1.50
N ILE A 442 -46.55 4.95 -0.37
CA ILE A 442 -45.96 4.21 0.75
C ILE A 442 -47.06 3.50 1.53
N ALA A 443 -47.02 2.17 1.59
CA ALA A 443 -47.88 1.33 2.40
C ALA A 443 -47.14 0.73 3.62
N GLU A 444 -47.92 0.23 4.57
CA GLU A 444 -47.37 -0.44 5.75
C GLU A 444 -46.78 -1.81 5.36
N GLY A 445 -45.50 -2.02 5.67
CA GLY A 445 -44.77 -3.25 5.35
C GLY A 445 -43.81 -3.11 4.17
N ASP A 446 -43.81 -1.98 3.47
CA ASP A 446 -42.92 -1.72 2.35
C ASP A 446 -41.49 -1.48 2.82
N ILE A 447 -40.53 -1.88 1.98
CA ILE A 447 -39.11 -1.59 2.16
C ILE A 447 -38.86 -0.18 1.61
N LEU A 448 -38.54 0.75 2.50
CA LEU A 448 -38.32 2.14 2.10
C LEU A 448 -36.87 2.34 1.66
N THR A 449 -36.66 3.05 0.57
CA THR A 449 -35.35 3.55 0.18
C THR A 449 -35.27 5.04 0.52
N VAL A 450 -34.43 5.39 1.49
CA VAL A 450 -34.07 6.76 1.80
C VAL A 450 -32.86 7.15 0.98
N THR A 451 -33.05 8.08 0.05
CA THR A 451 -31.97 8.64 -0.77
C THR A 451 -31.57 9.99 -0.18
N VAL A 452 -30.29 10.08 0.22
CA VAL A 452 -29.67 11.28 0.78
C VAL A 452 -28.72 11.86 -0.25
N LYS A 453 -29.06 13.04 -0.77
CA LYS A 453 -28.19 13.78 -1.69
C LYS A 453 -27.49 14.91 -0.93
N LEU A 454 -26.17 14.82 -0.85
CA LEU A 454 -25.29 15.75 -0.18
C LEU A 454 -24.58 16.62 -1.24
N THR A 455 -24.77 17.94 -1.17
CA THR A 455 -24.13 18.90 -2.09
C THR A 455 -23.22 19.86 -1.34
N ARG A 456 -21.93 19.85 -1.67
CA ARG A 456 -20.93 20.77 -1.11
C ARG A 456 -20.97 22.12 -1.83
N LYS A 457 -21.44 23.16 -1.14
CA LYS A 457 -21.55 24.53 -1.67
C LYS A 457 -20.20 25.23 -1.75
N ASN A 458 -19.24 24.86 -0.90
CA ASN A 458 -17.90 25.42 -0.86
C ASN A 458 -16.94 24.83 -1.93
N VAL A 459 -17.38 23.83 -2.71
CA VAL A 459 -16.57 23.21 -3.78
C VAL A 459 -17.11 23.64 -5.15
N PRO A 460 -16.27 24.14 -6.06
CA PRO A 460 -16.69 24.46 -7.43
C PRO A 460 -17.17 23.23 -8.22
N PRO A 461 -18.09 23.38 -9.21
CA PRO A 461 -18.49 22.28 -10.08
C PRO A 461 -17.30 21.67 -10.82
N GLY A 462 -17.18 20.34 -10.78
CA GLY A 462 -16.10 19.58 -11.44
C GLY A 462 -14.82 19.44 -10.61
N ASP A 463 -14.79 19.99 -9.39
CA ASP A 463 -13.66 19.86 -8.46
C ASP A 463 -14.00 18.90 -7.31
N THR A 464 -12.98 18.46 -6.58
CA THR A 464 -13.10 17.59 -5.39
C THR A 464 -12.74 18.36 -4.13
N ILE A 465 -13.38 18.02 -3.00
CA ILE A 465 -13.02 18.58 -1.70
C ILE A 465 -11.58 18.17 -1.34
N ASP A 466 -10.85 19.14 -0.80
CA ASP A 466 -9.50 18.96 -0.30
C ASP A 466 -9.49 18.52 1.19
N LEU A 467 -8.31 18.30 1.76
CA LEU A 467 -8.10 17.83 3.12
C LEU A 467 -8.77 18.71 4.19
N VAL A 468 -9.23 18.06 5.25
CA VAL A 468 -9.87 18.71 6.41
C VAL A 468 -8.88 19.64 7.11
N TYR A 469 -9.36 20.84 7.48
CA TYR A 469 -8.61 21.76 8.32
C TYR A 469 -8.58 21.25 9.77
N ALA A 470 -7.42 20.76 10.23
CA ALA A 470 -7.27 20.14 11.54
C ALA A 470 -5.85 20.36 12.10
N PRO A 471 -5.39 21.62 12.30
CA PRO A 471 -3.98 21.95 12.51
C PRO A 471 -3.33 21.25 13.71
N SER A 472 -4.12 20.92 14.73
CA SER A 472 -3.65 20.24 15.94
C SER A 472 -3.53 18.72 15.79
N PHE A 473 -4.19 18.12 14.81
CA PHE A 473 -4.06 16.69 14.51
C PHE A 473 -2.80 16.45 13.65
N PRO A 474 -1.89 15.55 14.05
CA PRO A 474 -0.55 15.44 13.45
C PRO A 474 -0.51 14.88 12.02
N PHE A 475 -1.62 14.35 11.50
CA PHE A 475 -1.72 13.72 10.20
C PHE A 475 -2.78 14.45 9.33
N PRO A 476 -2.62 14.49 8.00
CA PRO A 476 -3.66 14.97 7.10
C PRO A 476 -4.85 14.00 7.14
N LYS A 477 -6.04 14.55 6.97
CA LYS A 477 -7.30 13.81 7.05
C LYS A 477 -8.19 14.23 5.89
N SER A 478 -8.81 13.25 5.23
CA SER A 478 -9.86 13.49 4.24
C SER A 478 -11.21 13.65 4.93
N GLU A 479 -12.11 14.41 4.31
CA GLU A 479 -13.44 14.60 4.83
C GLU A 479 -14.22 13.29 4.79
N ARG A 480 -15.03 13.02 5.82
CA ARG A 480 -15.92 11.85 5.88
C ARG A 480 -17.24 12.27 6.51
N TRP A 481 -18.34 11.77 5.98
CA TRP A 481 -19.67 11.99 6.52
C TRP A 481 -20.29 10.66 6.95
N PHE A 482 -21.17 10.72 7.93
CA PHE A 482 -21.93 9.58 8.42
C PHE A 482 -23.41 9.91 8.27
N VAL A 483 -24.14 9.07 7.54
CA VAL A 483 -25.59 9.20 7.37
C VAL A 483 -26.25 8.17 8.28
N LEU A 484 -27.09 8.65 9.19
CA LEU A 484 -27.73 7.87 10.23
C LEU A 484 -29.25 8.06 10.11
N VAL A 485 -29.98 6.97 10.00
CA VAL A 485 -31.44 6.97 10.10
C VAL A 485 -31.81 6.14 11.32
N GLY A 486 -32.52 6.74 12.28
CA GLY A 486 -32.82 6.11 13.55
C GLY A 486 -33.94 6.81 14.31
N ASP A 487 -34.52 6.11 15.27
CA ASP A 487 -35.52 6.64 16.20
C ASP A 487 -34.84 7.16 17.47
N ALA A 488 -34.91 8.48 17.67
CA ALA A 488 -34.35 9.16 18.83
C ALA A 488 -35.05 8.79 20.15
N ARG A 489 -36.33 8.40 20.13
CA ARG A 489 -37.10 8.01 21.33
C ARG A 489 -36.72 6.61 21.80
N MET A 490 -36.55 5.69 20.85
CA MET A 490 -36.17 4.30 21.14
C MET A 490 -34.65 4.10 21.21
N ASN A 491 -33.86 5.14 20.92
CA ASN A 491 -32.39 5.05 20.82
C ASN A 491 -31.93 3.95 19.85
N HIS A 492 -32.69 3.76 18.76
CA HIS A 492 -32.49 2.66 17.83
C HIS A 492 -32.06 3.17 16.46
N LEU A 493 -31.02 2.57 15.92
CA LEU A 493 -30.56 2.81 14.55
C LEU A 493 -31.31 1.88 13.58
N HIS A 494 -31.86 2.44 12.50
CA HIS A 494 -32.47 1.68 11.40
C HIS A 494 -31.48 1.46 10.25
N ALA A 495 -30.80 2.52 9.81
CA ALA A 495 -29.82 2.44 8.72
C ALA A 495 -28.62 3.35 8.94
N PHE A 496 -27.48 2.94 8.41
CA PHE A 496 -26.20 3.64 8.53
C PHE A 496 -25.39 3.54 7.25
N ALA A 497 -24.81 4.66 6.81
CA ALA A 497 -23.81 4.71 5.75
C ALA A 497 -22.66 5.63 6.14
N LYS A 498 -21.46 5.24 5.70
CA LYS A 498 -20.23 6.04 5.82
C LYS A 498 -19.83 6.53 4.44
N VAL A 499 -19.86 7.85 4.26
CA VAL A 499 -19.58 8.53 3.00
C VAL A 499 -18.14 9.02 2.99
N THR A 500 -17.33 8.46 2.10
CA THR A 500 -15.92 8.81 1.93
C THR A 500 -15.62 9.50 0.59
N SER A 501 -16.62 9.64 -0.28
CA SER A 501 -16.47 10.36 -1.55
C SER A 501 -16.10 11.83 -1.31
N GLN A 502 -15.09 12.28 -2.06
CA GLN A 502 -14.59 13.65 -2.06
C GLN A 502 -15.23 14.50 -3.18
N GLU A 503 -16.18 13.95 -3.94
CA GLU A 503 -16.85 14.67 -5.01
C GLU A 503 -17.77 15.77 -4.47
N ARG A 504 -18.09 16.77 -5.29
CA ARG A 504 -18.97 17.88 -4.88
C ARG A 504 -20.36 17.40 -4.49
N GLU A 505 -20.95 16.53 -5.30
CA GLU A 505 -22.28 15.95 -5.11
C GLU A 505 -22.11 14.47 -4.79
N VAL A 506 -22.79 14.00 -3.75
CA VAL A 506 -22.77 12.59 -3.36
C VAL A 506 -24.21 12.16 -3.08
N GLU A 507 -24.59 11.02 -3.64
CA GLU A 507 -25.89 10.41 -3.42
C GLU A 507 -25.70 9.07 -2.72
N GLU A 508 -26.40 8.87 -1.61
CA GLU A 508 -26.35 7.64 -0.83
C GLU A 508 -27.76 7.11 -0.62
N LYS A 509 -27.96 5.81 -0.92
CA LYS A 509 -29.24 5.13 -0.78
C LYS A 509 -29.21 4.16 0.39
N LEU A 510 -30.11 4.36 1.35
CA LEU A 510 -30.25 3.57 2.56
C LEU A 510 -31.59 2.84 2.50
N ARG A 511 -31.56 1.51 2.67
CA ARG A 511 -32.77 0.70 2.76
C ARG A 511 -33.20 0.55 4.23
N LEU A 512 -34.46 0.80 4.52
CA LEU A 512 -35.07 0.71 5.85
C LEU A 512 -36.00 -0.50 5.97
#